data_AF-A0A960PN55-F1
#
_entry.id   AF-A0A960PN55-F1
#
_cell.length_a   1.000
_cell.length_b   1.000
_cell.length_c   1.000
_cell.angle_alpha   90.00
_cell.angle_beta   90.00
_cell.angle_gamma   90.00
#
_symmetry.space_group_name_H-M   'P 1'
#
loop_
_entity.id
_entity.type
_entity.pdbx_description
1 polymer ?
#
loop_
_entity_poly.entity_id
_entity_poly.type
_entity_poly.pdbx_seq_one_letter_code
_entity_poly.pdbx_strand_id
1 'polypeptide(L)'
;PIPVSAVKDLILHDDPFIAAITTNGTDIQKVVHLGRGLNTHQRTAIEAMGLRCSNIACNQTIALQIDHRDPWTTNNQTVLDNQDPLCPKCHNHKTHHGWNLEPGKGPRKFLPPETANQTSGNDPVPTSNEVPVGTTTDDQLQFC
;
A
#
# COMPACT_ATOMS: atom_id res chain seq x y z
N PRO A 1 -15.66 -24.81 -14.35
CA PRO A 1 -15.33 -25.49 -13.07
C PRO A 1 -14.73 -26.87 -13.35
N ILE A 2 -13.60 -27.22 -12.73
CA ILE A 2 -13.00 -28.56 -12.85
C ILE A 2 -13.57 -29.51 -11.79
N PRO A 3 -13.84 -30.79 -12.10
CA PRO A 3 -14.29 -31.76 -11.10
C PRO A 3 -13.21 -32.03 -10.06
N VAL A 4 -13.59 -32.14 -8.79
CA VAL A 4 -12.65 -32.45 -7.69
C VAL A 4 -11.96 -33.80 -7.89
N SER A 5 -12.64 -34.77 -8.51
CA SER A 5 -12.04 -36.06 -8.87
C SER A 5 -10.87 -35.90 -9.84
N ALA A 6 -11.01 -35.08 -10.88
CA ALA A 6 -9.94 -34.84 -11.85
C ALA A 6 -8.70 -34.17 -11.21
N VAL A 7 -8.92 -33.27 -10.23
CA VAL A 7 -7.81 -32.67 -9.45
C VAL A 7 -7.13 -33.72 -8.56
N LYS A 8 -7.89 -34.61 -7.93
CA LYS A 8 -7.34 -35.70 -7.11
C LYS A 8 -6.53 -36.70 -7.94
N ASP A 9 -7.01 -37.04 -9.13
CA ASP A 9 -6.31 -37.97 -10.02
C ASP A 9 -4.96 -37.38 -10.47
N LEU A 10 -4.94 -36.09 -10.84
CA LEU A 10 -3.70 -35.37 -11.12
C LEU A 10 -2.74 -35.40 -9.92
N ILE A 11 -3.22 -35.05 -8.70
CA ILE A 11 -2.41 -35.06 -7.47
C ILE A 11 -1.78 -36.42 -7.21
N LEU A 12 -2.57 -37.49 -7.38
CA LEU A 12 -2.20 -38.83 -6.95
C LEU A 12 -1.34 -39.57 -7.98
N HIS A 13 -1.40 -39.18 -9.26
CA HIS A 13 -0.81 -39.98 -10.33
C HIS A 13 0.21 -39.24 -11.21
N ASP A 14 0.19 -37.90 -11.28
CA ASP A 14 0.98 -37.15 -12.27
C ASP A 14 2.03 -36.19 -11.65
N ASP A 15 2.35 -36.35 -10.36
CA ASP A 15 3.30 -35.52 -9.59
C ASP A 15 3.24 -34.01 -9.90
N PRO A 16 2.06 -33.36 -9.81
CA PRO A 16 1.87 -32.00 -10.28
C PRO A 16 2.39 -30.99 -9.27
N PHE A 17 2.94 -29.89 -9.78
CA PHE A 17 3.20 -28.71 -8.96
C PHE A 17 1.90 -27.95 -8.65
N ILE A 18 1.51 -27.88 -7.37
CA ILE A 18 0.25 -27.26 -6.94
C ILE A 18 0.54 -25.99 -6.15
N ALA A 19 0.00 -24.87 -6.62
CA ALA A 19 -0.05 -23.62 -5.88
C ALA A 19 -1.51 -23.30 -5.52
N ALA A 20 -1.88 -23.48 -4.24
CA ALA A 20 -3.19 -23.10 -3.73
C ALA A 20 -3.11 -21.74 -3.03
N ILE A 21 -3.89 -20.76 -3.50
CA ILE A 21 -4.03 -19.45 -2.87
C ILE A 21 -5.44 -19.37 -2.29
N THR A 22 -5.54 -19.32 -0.97
CA THR A 22 -6.82 -19.10 -0.28
C THR A 22 -6.95 -17.62 0.07
N THR A 23 -8.05 -16.99 -0.34
CA THR A 23 -8.34 -15.58 -0.07
C THR A 23 -9.15 -15.37 1.21
N ASN A 24 -9.63 -16.47 1.84
CA ASN A 24 -10.46 -16.47 3.06
C ASN A 24 -10.12 -17.62 4.03
N GLY A 25 -8.88 -18.12 3.97
CA GLY A 25 -8.31 -19.03 4.97
C GLY A 25 -7.14 -18.34 5.65
N THR A 26 -6.90 -18.67 6.92
CA THR A 26 -5.86 -18.11 7.78
C THR A 26 -4.51 -17.98 7.07
N ASP A 27 -4.27 -16.78 6.53
CA ASP A 27 -3.01 -16.06 6.40
C ASP A 27 -1.84 -16.84 5.74
N ILE A 28 -1.46 -16.45 4.51
CA ILE A 28 -0.20 -16.90 3.87
C ILE A 28 0.97 -16.25 4.64
N GLN A 29 1.21 -16.65 5.88
CA GLN A 29 2.03 -15.86 6.80
C GLN A 29 3.51 -15.84 6.44
N LYS A 30 4.06 -16.87 5.77
CA LYS A 30 5.52 -16.99 5.64
C LYS A 30 5.98 -17.80 4.43
N VAL A 31 5.62 -17.40 3.21
CA VAL A 31 6.54 -17.70 2.10
C VAL A 31 7.68 -16.69 2.20
N VAL A 32 8.78 -17.12 2.80
CA VAL A 32 10.03 -16.34 2.90
C VAL A 32 10.97 -16.83 1.81
N HIS A 33 11.43 -15.91 0.97
CA HIS A 33 12.45 -16.19 -0.03
C HIS A 33 13.72 -15.41 0.28
N LEU A 34 14.87 -16.09 0.25
CA LEU A 34 16.17 -15.48 0.58
C LEU A 34 16.77 -14.68 -0.59
N GLY A 35 16.25 -14.85 -1.81
CA GLY A 35 16.58 -13.98 -2.93
C GLY A 35 15.91 -12.62 -2.83
N ARG A 36 16.49 -11.62 -3.52
CA ARG A 36 15.94 -10.26 -3.59
C ARG A 36 14.62 -10.21 -4.34
N GLY A 37 14.47 -10.98 -5.41
CA GLY A 37 13.22 -11.04 -6.18
C GLY A 37 12.16 -11.90 -5.48
N LEU A 38 10.91 -11.75 -5.89
CA LEU A 38 9.87 -12.71 -5.54
C LEU A 38 10.16 -14.05 -6.21
N ASN A 39 9.90 -15.14 -5.49
CA ASN A 39 9.81 -16.45 -6.13
C ASN A 39 8.48 -16.58 -6.91
N THR A 40 8.34 -17.64 -7.71
CA THR A 40 7.16 -17.87 -8.56
C THR A 40 5.86 -17.88 -7.75
N HIS A 41 5.82 -18.53 -6.58
CA HIS A 41 4.62 -18.59 -5.75
C HIS A 41 4.20 -17.22 -5.20
N GLN A 42 5.15 -16.44 -4.70
CA GLN A 42 4.89 -15.09 -4.20
C GLN A 42 4.41 -14.18 -5.32
N ARG A 43 4.99 -14.32 -6.52
CA ARG A 43 4.56 -13.57 -7.71
C ARG A 43 3.11 -13.90 -8.07
N THR A 44 2.75 -15.18 -8.14
CA THR A 44 1.37 -15.62 -8.41
C THR A 44 0.41 -15.12 -7.33
N ALA A 45 0.81 -15.14 -6.06
CA ALA A 45 -0.02 -14.65 -4.96
C ALA A 45 -0.35 -13.15 -5.10
N ILE A 46 0.64 -12.30 -5.42
CA ILE A 46 0.41 -10.87 -5.63
C ILE A 46 -0.48 -10.62 -6.86
N GLU A 47 -0.26 -11.37 -7.94
CA GLU A 47 -1.08 -11.26 -9.15
C GLU A 47 -2.54 -11.63 -8.89
N ALA A 48 -2.79 -12.67 -8.08
CA ALA A 48 -4.13 -13.11 -7.69
C ALA A 48 -4.87 -12.10 -6.78
N MET A 49 -4.16 -11.26 -6.03
CA MET A 49 -4.76 -10.19 -5.20
C MET A 49 -5.29 -9.01 -6.02
N GLY A 50 -4.98 -8.94 -7.32
CA GLY A 50 -5.36 -7.85 -8.21
C GLY A 50 -4.30 -6.75 -8.26
N LEU A 51 -3.48 -6.77 -9.32
CA LEU A 51 -2.42 -5.80 -9.52
C LEU A 51 -2.95 -4.39 -9.82
N ARG A 52 -2.67 -3.46 -8.90
CA ARG A 52 -2.79 -2.01 -9.09
C ARG A 52 -1.74 -1.28 -8.28
N CYS A 53 -1.41 -0.06 -8.67
CA CYS A 53 -0.53 0.79 -7.88
C CYS A 53 -1.08 0.94 -6.44
N SER A 54 -0.21 0.76 -5.46
CA SER A 54 -0.55 0.81 -4.03
C SER A 54 -0.75 2.24 -3.52
N ASN A 55 -0.38 3.26 -4.30
CA ASN A 55 -0.82 4.63 -4.07
C ASN A 55 -2.31 4.75 -4.42
N ILE A 56 -3.17 5.03 -3.43
CA ILE A 56 -4.62 5.12 -3.59
C ILE A 56 -5.06 6.19 -4.60
N ALA A 57 -4.26 7.25 -4.79
CA ALA A 57 -4.51 8.29 -5.79
C ALA A 57 -4.07 7.89 -7.21
N CYS A 58 -3.46 6.71 -7.39
CA CYS A 58 -2.99 6.21 -8.67
C CYS A 58 -3.86 5.04 -9.16
N ASN A 59 -4.32 5.14 -10.41
CA ASN A 59 -5.16 4.12 -11.05
C ASN A 59 -4.40 3.24 -12.06
N GLN A 60 -3.07 3.28 -12.07
CA GLN A 60 -2.29 2.45 -12.98
C GLN A 60 -2.32 0.98 -12.55
N THR A 61 -2.65 0.10 -13.49
CA THR A 61 -2.81 -1.36 -13.28
C THR A 61 -1.81 -2.19 -14.08
N ILE A 62 -1.07 -1.58 -15.01
CA ILE A 62 -0.10 -2.24 -15.88
C ILE A 62 1.30 -1.66 -15.70
N ALA A 63 2.31 -2.43 -16.11
CA ALA A 63 3.73 -2.06 -16.00
C ALA A 63 4.13 -1.68 -14.56
N LEU A 64 3.59 -2.42 -13.57
CA LEU A 64 3.90 -2.21 -12.17
C LEU A 64 5.20 -2.92 -11.79
N GLN A 65 5.97 -2.26 -10.95
CA GLN A 65 7.13 -2.81 -10.25
C GLN A 65 6.65 -3.29 -8.88
N ILE A 66 6.85 -4.56 -8.56
CA ILE A 66 6.57 -5.08 -7.23
C ILE A 66 7.78 -4.81 -6.37
N ASP A 67 7.63 -3.91 -5.41
CA ASP A 67 8.72 -3.30 -4.66
C ASP A 67 8.62 -3.63 -3.17
N HIS A 68 9.77 -3.78 -2.51
CA HIS A 68 9.79 -3.98 -1.07
C HIS A 68 9.42 -2.68 -0.36
N ARG A 69 8.43 -2.69 0.54
CA ARG A 69 8.10 -1.53 1.38
C ARG A 69 9.32 -1.16 2.22
N ASP A 70 9.75 -2.09 3.05
CA ASP A 70 10.99 -2.01 3.81
C ASP A 70 12.12 -2.58 2.95
N PRO A 71 13.26 -1.87 2.79
CA PRO A 71 14.33 -2.31 1.91
C PRO A 71 14.77 -3.75 2.20
N TRP A 72 14.91 -4.57 1.16
CA TRP A 72 15.38 -5.96 1.28
C TRP A 72 16.71 -6.06 2.07
N THR A 73 17.58 -5.06 1.94
CA THR A 73 18.87 -4.98 2.64
C THR A 73 18.75 -4.91 4.18
N THR A 74 17.55 -4.66 4.71
CA THR A 74 17.31 -4.57 6.15
C THR A 74 17.36 -5.95 6.82
N ASN A 75 16.84 -6.99 6.16
CA ASN A 75 16.72 -8.33 6.73
C ASN A 75 17.09 -9.47 5.76
N ASN A 76 17.47 -9.14 4.52
CA ASN A 76 17.80 -10.06 3.43
C ASN A 76 16.70 -11.11 3.18
N GLN A 77 15.43 -10.73 3.38
CA GLN A 77 14.29 -11.61 3.20
C GLN A 77 13.22 -10.94 2.34
N THR A 78 12.72 -11.69 1.36
CA THR A 78 11.53 -11.32 0.60
C THR A 78 10.34 -12.02 1.24
N VAL A 79 9.55 -11.24 1.98
CA VAL A 79 8.28 -11.65 2.58
C VAL A 79 7.15 -11.05 1.76
N LEU A 80 6.11 -11.84 1.49
CA LEU A 80 4.96 -11.44 0.67
C LEU A 80 4.28 -10.17 1.20
N ASP A 81 4.16 -10.03 2.52
CA ASP A 81 3.55 -8.87 3.19
C ASP A 81 4.38 -7.58 3.06
N ASN A 82 5.66 -7.69 2.70
CA ASN A 82 6.54 -6.55 2.48
C ASN A 82 6.52 -6.08 1.02
N GLN A 83 5.55 -6.50 0.19
CA GLN A 83 5.53 -6.20 -1.24
C GLN A 83 4.41 -5.22 -1.60
N ASP A 84 4.75 -4.17 -2.34
CA ASP A 84 3.81 -3.22 -2.92
C ASP A 84 4.00 -3.11 -4.43
N PRO A 85 2.97 -3.37 -5.23
CA PRO A 85 2.97 -2.97 -6.62
C PRO A 85 2.94 -1.43 -6.73
N LEU A 86 3.89 -0.86 -7.46
CA LEU A 86 3.98 0.57 -7.74
C LEU A 86 4.17 0.81 -9.24
N CYS A 87 3.57 1.86 -9.80
CA CYS A 87 3.93 2.27 -11.15
C CYS A 87 5.33 2.92 -11.16
N PRO A 88 6.00 3.04 -12.32
CA PRO A 88 7.36 3.56 -12.40
C PRO A 88 7.52 4.95 -11.76
N LYS A 89 6.50 5.81 -11.88
CA LYS A 89 6.50 7.14 -11.24
C LYS A 89 6.46 7.06 -9.72
N CYS A 90 5.55 6.26 -9.15
CA CYS A 90 5.44 6.13 -7.69
C CYS A 90 6.65 5.39 -7.11
N HIS A 91 7.18 4.39 -7.83
CA HIS A 91 8.42 3.71 -7.47
C HIS A 91 9.61 4.66 -7.43
N ASN A 92 9.75 5.53 -8.42
CA ASN A 92 10.78 6.58 -8.44
C ASN A 92 10.65 7.53 -7.24
N HIS A 93 9.43 7.98 -6.92
CA HIS A 93 9.17 8.82 -5.74
C HIS A 93 9.58 8.15 -4.44
N LYS A 94 9.30 6.86 -4.27
CA LYS A 94 9.73 6.08 -3.09
C LYS A 94 11.25 5.93 -3.04
N THR A 95 11.84 5.49 -4.14
CA THR A 95 13.26 5.12 -4.20
C THR A 95 14.19 6.33 -4.09
N HIS A 96 13.80 7.47 -4.66
CA HIS A 96 14.69 8.62 -4.84
C HIS A 96 14.22 9.92 -4.20
N HIS A 97 12.94 10.02 -3.80
CA HIS A 97 12.37 11.29 -3.31
C HIS A 97 11.78 11.18 -1.90
N GLY A 98 12.02 10.06 -1.19
CA GLY A 98 11.64 9.89 0.22
C GLY A 98 10.13 9.75 0.47
N TRP A 99 9.34 9.47 -0.56
CA TRP A 99 7.91 9.22 -0.40
C TRP A 99 7.66 7.83 0.21
N ASN A 100 6.65 7.70 1.06
CA ASN A 100 6.31 6.43 1.69
C ASN A 100 4.80 6.18 1.72
N LEU A 101 4.40 4.92 1.62
CA LEU A 101 3.01 4.53 1.83
C LEU A 101 2.69 4.52 3.33
N GLU A 102 1.48 4.91 3.71
CA GLU A 102 0.98 4.67 5.08
C GLU A 102 1.12 3.18 5.46
N PRO A 103 1.28 2.83 6.75
CA PRO A 103 1.26 1.43 7.19
C PRO A 103 -0.03 0.71 6.78
N GLY A 104 0.06 -0.61 6.52
CA GLY A 104 -1.10 -1.43 6.13
C GLY A 104 -0.87 -2.32 4.90
N LYS A 105 -1.95 -2.68 4.20
CA LYS A 105 -1.95 -3.48 2.97
C LYS A 105 -2.88 -2.84 1.92
N GLY A 106 -2.60 -3.07 0.64
CA GLY A 106 -3.42 -2.56 -0.47
C GLY A 106 -3.27 -1.05 -0.72
N PRO A 107 -4.19 -0.46 -1.51
CA PRO A 107 -4.17 0.96 -1.84
C PRO A 107 -4.33 1.86 -0.62
N ARG A 108 -3.40 2.80 -0.44
CA ARG A 108 -3.37 3.76 0.69
C ARG A 108 -2.67 5.05 0.32
N LYS A 109 -2.66 6.04 1.23
CA LYS A 109 -2.01 7.32 0.94
C LYS A 109 -0.51 7.11 0.74
N PHE A 110 0.01 7.80 -0.27
CA PHE A 110 1.43 7.89 -0.56
C PHE A 110 1.88 9.27 -0.12
N LEU A 111 2.54 9.31 1.03
CA LEU A 111 2.90 10.52 1.72
C LEU A 111 4.20 11.07 1.13
N PRO A 112 4.31 12.40 0.95
CA PRO A 112 5.58 13.03 0.64
C PRO A 112 6.60 12.77 1.76
N PRO A 113 7.91 12.96 1.50
CA PRO A 113 8.89 12.96 2.58
C PRO A 113 8.42 13.95 3.64
N GLU A 114 8.56 13.58 4.91
CA GLU A 114 8.34 14.50 6.02
C GLU A 114 9.23 15.72 5.79
N THR A 115 8.63 16.84 5.38
CA THR A 115 9.31 18.11 5.52
C THR A 115 9.49 18.28 7.01
N ALA A 116 10.71 18.53 7.45
CA ALA A 116 10.96 18.92 8.84
C ALA A 116 10.21 20.24 9.10
N ASN A 117 8.91 20.17 9.42
CA ASN A 117 8.15 21.28 9.95
C ASN A 117 8.34 21.26 11.47
N GLN A 118 9.57 21.53 11.88
CA GLN A 118 9.81 22.14 13.17
C GLN A 118 9.23 23.57 13.08
N THR A 119 8.28 23.85 13.97
CA THR A 119 7.64 25.14 14.29
C THR A 119 6.58 25.76 13.35
N SER A 120 5.32 25.40 13.62
CA SER A 120 4.21 26.36 13.87
C SER A 120 2.97 25.57 14.31
N GLY A 121 2.39 25.70 15.49
CA GLY A 121 2.63 26.53 16.65
C GLY A 121 1.80 25.94 17.79
N ASN A 122 2.08 26.36 19.01
CA ASN A 122 1.16 26.15 20.12
C ASN A 122 -0.17 26.81 19.77
N ASP A 123 -1.20 26.04 19.45
CA ASP A 123 -2.56 26.53 19.54
C ASP A 123 -2.88 26.71 21.03
N PRO A 124 -3.18 27.92 21.53
CA PRO A 124 -3.73 28.05 22.86
C PRO A 124 -5.10 27.38 22.86
N VAL A 125 -5.32 26.48 23.81
CA VAL A 125 -6.64 25.94 24.15
C VAL A 125 -7.65 27.11 24.24
N PRO A 126 -8.78 27.09 23.52
CA PRO A 126 -9.77 28.15 23.64
C PRO A 126 -10.47 28.00 24.99
N THR A 127 -10.13 28.85 25.95
CA THR A 127 -10.95 29.02 27.15
C THR A 127 -12.17 29.84 26.76
N SER A 128 -13.31 29.18 26.67
CA SER A 128 -14.64 29.79 26.60
C SER A 128 -14.83 30.77 27.76
N ASN A 129 -15.03 32.05 27.46
CA ASN A 129 -15.93 32.98 28.15
C ASN A 129 -15.78 34.38 27.53
N GLU A 130 -16.73 34.77 26.69
CA GLU A 130 -17.38 36.09 26.76
C GLU A 130 -18.54 36.18 25.74
N VAL A 131 -19.64 36.74 26.23
CA VAL A 131 -20.96 36.91 25.59
C VAL A 131 -20.92 38.10 24.62
N PRO A 132 -21.68 38.11 23.50
CA PRO A 132 -21.56 39.14 22.47
C PRO A 132 -22.27 40.44 22.90
N VAL A 133 -21.57 41.56 22.77
CA VAL A 133 -22.17 42.91 22.68
C VAL A 133 -21.86 43.44 21.29
N GLY A 134 -22.90 43.62 20.49
CA GLY A 134 -22.80 44.14 19.15
C GLY A 134 -22.57 45.65 19.12
N THR A 135 -21.96 46.11 18.03
CA THR A 135 -22.27 47.41 17.42
C THR A 135 -22.03 47.33 15.92
N THR A 136 -23.08 47.73 15.22
CA THR A 136 -23.27 48.06 13.81
C THR A 136 -22.14 48.90 13.22
N THR A 137 -21.70 48.59 12.00
CA THR A 137 -21.77 49.52 10.84
C THR A 137 -21.54 48.76 9.53
N ASP A 138 -22.49 48.97 8.62
CA ASP A 138 -22.38 48.85 7.17
C ASP A 138 -20.99 49.26 6.66
N ASP A 139 -20.37 48.43 5.83
CA ASP A 139 -19.99 48.92 4.52
C ASP A 139 -19.99 47.78 3.50
N GLN A 140 -20.91 47.95 2.55
CA GLN A 140 -20.98 47.23 1.29
C GLN A 140 -19.64 47.41 0.55
N LEU A 141 -19.14 46.36 -0.08
CA LEU A 141 -18.65 46.41 -1.46
C LEU A 141 -18.36 44.98 -1.96
N GLN A 142 -19.34 44.50 -2.72
CA GLN A 142 -19.21 43.48 -3.75
C GLN A 142 -18.13 43.90 -4.76
N PHE A 143 -17.34 42.97 -5.32
CA PHE A 143 -17.13 42.78 -6.77
C PHE A 143 -15.99 41.78 -7.09
N CYS A 144 -16.33 40.89 -8.03
CA CYS A 144 -15.50 40.00 -8.87
C CYS A 144 -14.92 38.72 -8.26
#